data_AF-A0A0Q5ZUK7-F1
#
_entry.id   AF-A0A0Q5ZUK7-F1
#
_cell.length_a   1.000
_cell.length_b   1.000
_cell.length_c   1.000
_cell.angle_alpha   90.00
_cell.angle_beta   90.00
_cell.angle_gamma   90.00
#
_symmetry.space_group_name_H-M   'P 1'
#
loop_
_entity.id
_entity.type
_entity.pdbx_description
1 polymer ?
#
loop_
_entity_poly.entity_id
_entity_poly.type
_entity_poly.pdbx_seq_one_letter_code
_entity_poly.pdbx_strand_id
1 'polypeptide(L)'
;MLKMFFGTFDYIILTIIFLFNFGVWKYKIIKKRNWIVNLVTFLFFGLVFPIFSIHFEIQKAIKGQPFVDNFTLLYTYFRFPIWWIIGSIEFLILKKIIKK
;
A
#
# COMPACT_ATOMS: atom_id res chain seq x y z
N MET A 1 -7.69 11.97 12.80
CA MET A 1 -6.25 12.01 12.45
C MET A 1 -5.89 10.95 11.40
N LEU A 2 -6.25 9.66 11.57
CA LEU A 2 -5.95 8.60 10.58
C LEU A 2 -6.46 8.87 9.15
N LYS A 3 -7.61 9.55 9.00
CA LYS A 3 -8.19 9.92 7.69
C LYS A 3 -7.29 10.84 6.83
N MET A 4 -6.32 11.55 7.42
CA MET A 4 -5.36 12.36 6.64
C MET A 4 -4.35 11.50 5.90
N PHE A 5 -4.03 10.32 6.45
CA PHE A 5 -2.97 9.45 5.95
C PHE A 5 -3.51 8.25 5.17
N PHE A 6 -4.71 7.78 5.52
CA PHE A 6 -5.36 6.64 4.89
C PHE A 6 -6.75 7.03 4.36
N GLY A 7 -6.93 6.87 3.06
CA GLY A 7 -8.20 7.00 2.38
C GLY A 7 -8.96 5.68 2.29
N THR A 8 -10.18 5.75 1.76
CA THR A 8 -11.04 4.56 1.58
C THR A 8 -10.35 3.48 0.75
N PHE A 9 -9.64 3.88 -0.30
CA PHE A 9 -8.88 2.97 -1.16
C PHE A 9 -7.75 2.25 -0.41
N ASP A 10 -7.05 2.95 0.48
CA ASP A 10 -5.96 2.35 1.24
C ASP A 10 -6.46 1.25 2.18
N TYR A 11 -7.60 1.47 2.83
CA TYR A 11 -8.23 0.45 3.67
C TYR A 11 -8.59 -0.81 2.86
N ILE A 12 -9.10 -0.64 1.64
CA ILE A 12 -9.40 -1.76 0.74
C ILE A 12 -8.12 -2.54 0.41
N ILE A 13 -7.05 -1.86 0.01
CA ILE A 13 -5.77 -2.53 -0.28
C ILE A 13 -5.23 -3.25 0.95
N LEU A 14 -5.25 -2.61 2.13
CA LEU A 14 -4.78 -3.20 3.37
C LEU A 14 -5.54 -4.48 3.71
N THR A 15 -6.87 -4.50 3.51
CA THR A 15 -7.67 -5.72 3.68
C THR A 15 -7.23 -6.82 2.70
N ILE A 16 -6.99 -6.49 1.43
CA ILE A 16 -6.50 -7.45 0.43
C ILE A 16 -5.13 -8.01 0.81
N ILE A 17 -4.20 -7.15 1.24
CA ILE A 17 -2.86 -7.57 1.72
C ILE A 17 -3.01 -8.52 2.90
N PHE A 18 -3.89 -8.21 3.85
CA PHE A 18 -4.11 -9.04 5.03
C PHE A 18 -4.62 -10.44 4.66
N LEU A 19 -5.58 -10.52 3.72
CA LEU A 19 -6.09 -11.78 3.20
C LEU A 19 -5.01 -12.58 2.46
N PHE A 20 -4.20 -11.90 1.63
CA PHE A 20 -3.07 -12.51 0.94
C PHE A 20 -2.06 -13.10 1.94
N ASN A 21 -1.69 -12.35 2.97
CA ASN A 21 -0.76 -12.80 4.01
C ASN A 21 -1.29 -13.99 4.79
N PHE A 22 -2.58 -13.98 5.13
CA PHE A 22 -3.23 -15.12 5.76
C PHE A 22 -3.15 -16.37 4.87
N GLY A 23 -3.41 -16.23 3.57
CA GLY A 23 -3.27 -17.31 2.59
C GLY A 23 -1.84 -17.83 2.49
N VAL A 24 -0.86 -16.93 2.37
CA VAL A 24 0.57 -17.28 2.31
C VAL A 24 0.99 -18.04 3.57
N TRP A 25 0.55 -17.60 4.75
CA TRP A 25 0.89 -18.23 6.02
C TRP A 25 0.23 -19.61 6.18
N LYS A 26 -1.08 -19.71 5.91
CA LYS A 26 -1.86 -20.95 6.08
C LYS A 26 -1.46 -22.04 5.08
N TYR A 27 -1.28 -21.68 3.82
CA TYR A 27 -1.02 -22.64 2.74
C TYR A 27 0.46 -22.77 2.38
N LYS A 28 1.36 -22.01 3.02
CA LYS A 28 2.81 -21.96 2.73
C LYS A 28 3.09 -21.82 1.23
N ILE A 29 2.32 -20.95 0.56
CA ILE A 29 2.34 -20.77 -0.91
C ILE A 29 3.75 -20.42 -1.40
N ILE A 30 4.46 -19.59 -0.62
CA ILE A 30 5.83 -19.18 -0.92
C ILE A 30 6.79 -20.06 -0.10
N LYS A 31 7.24 -21.18 -0.69
CA LYS A 31 8.20 -22.10 -0.05
C LYS A 31 9.65 -21.65 -0.15
N LYS A 32 10.00 -20.87 -1.18
CA LYS A 32 11.37 -20.39 -1.42
C LYS A 32 11.34 -18.93 -1.86
N ARG A 33 12.26 -18.13 -1.30
CA ARG A 33 12.43 -16.74 -1.68
C ARG A 33 12.93 -16.67 -3.13
N ASN A 34 12.12 -16.07 -4.00
CA ASN A 34 12.49 -15.79 -5.38
C ASN A 34 12.75 -14.29 -5.54
N TRP A 35 13.77 -13.93 -6.33
CA TRP A 35 14.05 -12.52 -6.68
C TRP A 35 12.81 -11.84 -7.27
N ILE A 36 12.05 -12.59 -8.08
CA ILE A 36 10.80 -12.13 -8.70
C ILE A 36 9.80 -11.65 -7.65
N VAL A 37 9.63 -12.39 -6.54
CA VAL A 37 8.69 -12.00 -5.47
C VAL A 37 9.12 -10.68 -4.83
N ASN A 38 10.42 -10.50 -4.57
CA ASN A 38 10.92 -9.23 -4.01
C ASN A 38 10.68 -8.05 -4.98
N LEU A 39 10.94 -8.27 -6.28
CA LEU A 39 10.74 -7.25 -7.31
C LEU A 39 9.27 -6.86 -7.42
N VAL A 40 8.37 -7.84 -7.42
CA VAL A 40 6.92 -7.63 -7.43
C VAL A 40 6.49 -6.84 -6.20
N THR A 41 6.89 -7.25 -4.99
CA THR A 41 6.58 -6.49 -3.75
C THR A 41 7.10 -5.06 -3.84
N PHE A 42 8.33 -4.85 -4.31
CA PHE A 42 8.89 -3.50 -4.47
C PHE A 42 8.10 -2.65 -5.46
N LEU A 43 7.72 -3.18 -6.63
CA LEU A 43 6.94 -2.44 -7.62
C LEU A 43 5.54 -2.09 -7.10
N PHE A 44 4.88 -3.03 -6.42
CA PHE A 44 3.53 -2.81 -5.89
C PHE A 44 3.52 -1.76 -4.78
N PHE A 45 4.36 -1.90 -3.76
CA PHE A 45 4.40 -0.96 -2.64
C PHE A 45 5.16 0.34 -2.95
N GLY A 46 6.13 0.29 -3.85
CA GLY A 46 6.95 1.43 -4.23
C GLY A 46 6.25 2.39 -5.18
N LEU A 47 5.47 1.85 -6.12
CA LEU A 47 4.87 2.62 -7.21
C LEU A 47 3.36 2.41 -7.34
N VAL A 48 2.90 1.16 -7.53
CA VAL A 48 1.51 0.90 -7.93
C VAL A 48 0.52 1.40 -6.86
N PHE A 49 0.60 0.89 -5.64
CA PHE A 49 -0.32 1.27 -4.57
C PHE A 49 -0.31 2.77 -4.23
N PRO A 50 0.85 3.43 -4.06
CA PRO A 50 0.84 4.86 -3.78
C PRO A 50 0.30 5.70 -4.94
N ILE A 51 0.60 5.35 -6.21
CA ILE A 51 0.06 6.07 -7.37
C ILE A 51 -1.47 5.95 -7.42
N PHE A 52 -2.01 4.74 -7.29
CA PHE A 52 -3.46 4.53 -7.32
C PHE A 52 -4.14 5.19 -6.12
N SER A 53 -3.53 5.14 -4.94
CA SER A 53 -4.07 5.81 -3.76
C SER A 53 -4.16 7.32 -3.95
N ILE A 54 -3.11 7.94 -4.48
CA ILE A 54 -3.07 9.38 -4.71
C ILE A 54 -4.10 9.75 -5.76
N HIS A 55 -4.14 9.02 -6.87
CA HIS A 55 -5.09 9.28 -7.94
C HIS A 55 -6.54 9.23 -7.46
N PHE A 56 -6.89 8.19 -6.69
CA PHE A 56 -8.23 8.03 -6.15
C PHE A 56 -8.61 9.17 -5.19
N GLU A 57 -7.70 9.56 -4.30
CA GLU A 57 -8.00 10.62 -3.33
C GLU A 57 -8.05 12.00 -3.99
N ILE A 58 -7.16 12.29 -4.95
CA ILE A 58 -7.20 13.53 -5.72
C ILE A 58 -8.51 13.64 -6.50
N GLN A 59 -8.93 12.58 -7.20
CA GLN A 59 -10.20 12.57 -7.91
C GLN A 59 -11.38 12.82 -6.97
N LYS A 60 -11.35 12.22 -5.78
CA LYS A 60 -12.38 12.42 -4.76
C LYS A 60 -12.37 13.85 -4.20
N ALA A 61 -11.19 14.45 -4.00
CA ALA A 61 -11.04 15.80 -3.49
C ALA A 61 -11.48 16.87 -4.49
N ILE A 62 -11.19 16.68 -5.78
CA ILE A 62 -11.59 17.62 -6.85
C ILE A 62 -13.09 17.48 -7.20
N LYS A 63 -13.69 16.32 -6.94
CA LYS A 63 -15.08 16.05 -7.32
C LYS A 63 -16.06 16.98 -6.59
N GLY A 64 -16.61 17.93 -7.35
CA GLY A 64 -17.62 18.88 -6.86
C GLY A 64 -17.06 20.10 -6.12
N GLN A 65 -15.74 20.33 -6.15
CA GLN A 65 -15.12 21.52 -5.59
C GLN A 65 -14.49 22.40 -6.68
N PRO A 66 -14.80 23.71 -6.73
CA PRO A 66 -14.21 24.62 -7.71
C PRO A 66 -12.74 24.95 -7.42
N PHE A 67 -12.31 24.81 -6.16
CA PHE A 67 -10.94 25.02 -5.72
C PHE A 67 -10.55 23.91 -4.75
N VAL A 68 -9.33 23.38 -4.90
CA VAL A 68 -8.75 22.39 -4.00
C VAL A 68 -7.57 23.03 -3.29
N ASP A 69 -7.54 22.89 -1.96
CA ASP A 69 -6.45 23.40 -1.13
C ASP A 69 -5.12 22.67 -1.43
N ASN A 70 -4.06 23.44 -1.66
CA ASN A 70 -2.72 22.94 -1.96
C ASN A 70 -2.17 22.07 -0.82
N PHE A 71 -2.52 22.34 0.43
CA PHE A 71 -2.11 21.48 1.54
C PHE A 71 -2.77 20.10 1.47
N THR A 72 -4.03 20.03 1.01
CA THR A 72 -4.72 18.75 0.80
C THR A 72 -4.02 17.90 -0.27
N LEU A 73 -3.56 18.52 -1.36
CA LEU A 73 -2.77 17.84 -2.38
C LEU A 73 -1.42 17.36 -1.80
N LEU A 74 -0.72 18.21 -1.06
CA LEU A 74 0.55 17.87 -0.43
C LEU A 74 0.42 16.67 0.53
N TYR A 75 -0.60 16.67 1.40
CA TYR A 75 -0.88 15.53 2.29
C TYR A 75 -1.24 14.26 1.53
N THR A 76 -1.89 14.39 0.38
CA THR A 76 -2.18 13.25 -0.48
C THR A 76 -0.89 12.63 -1.04
N TYR A 77 0.09 13.44 -1.44
CA TYR A 77 1.40 12.94 -1.89
C TYR A 77 2.22 12.23 -0.81
N PHE A 78 2.03 12.60 0.48
CA PHE A 78 2.66 11.89 1.60
C PHE A 78 2.24 10.42 1.75
N ARG A 79 1.25 9.96 0.97
CA ARG A 79 0.91 8.54 0.88
C ARG A 79 2.01 7.68 0.27
N PHE A 80 2.92 8.24 -0.55
CA PHE A 80 4.11 7.51 -1.03
C PHE A 80 4.98 7.00 0.13
N PRO A 81 5.51 7.87 1.02
CA PRO A 81 6.23 7.44 2.21
C PRO A 81 5.49 6.42 3.06
N ILE A 82 4.17 6.58 3.23
CA ILE A 82 3.34 5.65 4.02
C ILE A 82 3.35 4.26 3.38
N TRP A 83 3.09 4.17 2.09
CA TRP A 83 3.12 2.89 1.37
C TRP A 83 4.51 2.24 1.36
N TRP A 84 5.58 3.03 1.34
CA TRP A 84 6.95 2.50 1.48
C TRP A 84 7.21 1.91 2.88
N ILE A 85 6.72 2.56 3.94
CA ILE A 85 6.82 2.04 5.31
C ILE A 85 6.05 0.72 5.42
N ILE A 86 4.80 0.69 4.91
CA ILE A 86 3.98 -0.53 4.91
C ILE A 86 4.66 -1.64 4.13
N GLY A 87 5.15 -1.36 2.92
CA GLY A 87 5.86 -2.34 2.10
C GLY A 87 7.14 -2.87 2.75
N SER A 88 7.85 -2.01 3.49
CA SER A 88 9.04 -2.42 4.25
C SER A 88 8.68 -3.37 5.40
N ILE A 89 7.61 -3.05 6.15
CA ILE A 89 7.08 -3.92 7.21
C ILE A 89 6.63 -5.25 6.63
N GLU A 90 5.89 -5.22 5.53
CA GLU A 90 5.38 -6.40 4.83
C GLU A 90 6.52 -7.31 4.37
N PHE A 91 7.55 -6.73 3.77
CA PHE A 91 8.75 -7.46 3.36
C PHE A 91 9.44 -8.15 4.55
N LEU A 92 9.54 -7.50 5.71
CA LEU A 92 10.11 -8.09 6.91
C LEU A 92 9.25 -9.23 7.47
N ILE A 93 7.92 -9.10 7.44
CA ILE A 93 6.98 -10.14 7.87
C ILE A 93 7.10 -11.37 6.98
N LEU A 94 7.02 -11.20 5.67
CA LEU A 94 7.16 -12.30 4.70
C LEU A 94 8.51 -13.00 4.86
N LYS A 95 9.60 -12.24 5.05
CA LYS A 95 10.93 -12.80 5.31
C LYS A 95 10.97 -13.67 6.57
N LYS A 96 10.29 -13.28 7.65
CA LYS A 96 10.21 -14.07 8.89
C LYS A 96 9.36 -15.33 8.70
N ILE A 97 8.26 -15.25 7.96
CA ILE A 97 7.37 -16.39 7.69
C ILE A 97 8.07 -17.44 6.83
N ILE A 98 8.78 -17.03 5.77
CA ILE A 98 9.43 -17.96 4.82
C ILE A 98 10.66 -18.66 5.43
N LYS A 99 11.36 -18.03 6.38
CA LYS A 99 12.54 -18.62 7.05
C LYS A 99 12.17 -19.70 8.09
N LYS A 100 10.90 -19.84 8.46
CA LYS A 100 10.42 -20.74 9.50
C LYS A 100 9.85 -22.02 8.90
#